data_AF-A0A538JQC2-F1
#
_entry.id   AF-A0A538JQC2-F1
#
_cell.length_a   1.000
_cell.length_b   1.000
_cell.length_c   1.000
_cell.angle_alpha   90.00
_cell.angle_beta   90.00
_cell.angle_gamma   90.00
#
_symmetry.space_group_name_H-M   'P 1'
#
loop_
_entity.id
_entity.type
_entity.pdbx_description
1 polymer ?
#
loop_
_entity_poly.entity_id
_entity_poly.type
_entity_poly.pdbx_seq_one_letter_code
_entity_poly.pdbx_strand_id
1 'polypeptide(L)' 'GVRRRLFTGATRRAVEVRDRECFHEFCERRADECEIDHVQPYSVGGLTVEDNGRLACGYHNRLRHRRS' A
#
# COMPACT_ATOMS: atom_id res chain seq x y z
N GLY A 1 11.01 -7.44 9.52
CA GLY A 1 10.22 -6.24 9.19
C GLY A 1 10.70 -5.07 10.03
N VAL A 2 10.68 -3.86 9.47
CA VAL A 2 11.16 -2.64 10.16
C VAL A 2 9.98 -1.93 10.84
N ARG A 3 10.15 -1.41 12.06
CA ARG A 3 9.16 -0.55 12.75
C ARG A 3 9.19 0.91 12.26
N ARG A 4 9.21 1.11 10.94
CA ARG A 4 9.05 2.43 10.32
C ARG A 4 7.69 2.46 9.64
N ARG A 5 6.86 3.46 9.93
CA ARG A 5 5.49 3.51 9.38
C ARG A 5 5.45 3.66 7.85
N LEU A 6 6.44 4.31 7.24
CA LEU A 6 6.42 4.58 5.80
C LEU A 6 7.15 3.49 5.01
N PHE A 7 6.55 3.08 3.88
CA PHE A 7 7.19 2.25 2.87
C PHE A 7 8.16 3.11 2.04
N THR A 8 9.46 2.83 2.13
CA THR A 8 10.52 3.54 1.40
C THR A 8 11.54 2.56 0.82
N GLY A 9 12.39 3.04 -0.09
CA GLY A 9 13.50 2.26 -0.65
C GLY A 9 13.08 0.92 -1.25
N ALA A 10 13.82 -0.14 -0.92
CA ALA A 10 13.61 -1.48 -1.46
C ALA A 10 12.21 -2.05 -1.16
N THR A 11 11.67 -1.83 0.05
CA THR A 11 10.33 -2.32 0.41
C THR A 11 9.25 -1.62 -0.42
N ARG A 12 9.37 -0.30 -0.63
CA ARG A 12 8.47 0.42 -1.55
C ARG A 12 8.56 -0.16 -2.96
N ARG A 13 9.78 -0.33 -3.47
CA ARG A 13 10.00 -0.83 -4.83
C ARG A 13 9.45 -2.25 -5.02
N ALA A 14 9.60 -3.12 -4.03
CA ALA A 14 9.07 -4.47 -4.08
C ALA A 14 7.54 -4.48 -4.23
N VAL A 15 6.83 -3.64 -3.47
CA VAL A 15 5.36 -3.50 -3.59
C VAL A 15 4.98 -2.93 -4.95
N GLU A 16 5.66 -1.89 -5.44
CA GLU A 16 5.36 -1.29 -6.75
C GLU A 16 5.51 -2.30 -7.91
N VAL A 17 6.55 -3.13 -7.89
CA VAL A 17 6.79 -4.16 -8.92
C VAL A 17 5.77 -5.29 -8.85
N ARG A 18 5.37 -5.69 -7.63
CA ARG A 18 4.39 -6.75 -7.39
C ARG A 18 2.99 -6.33 -7.82
N ASP A 19 2.54 -5.17 -7.35
CA ASP A 19 1.14 -4.74 -7.50
C ASP A 19 0.91 -4.04 -8.86
N ARG A 20 1.88 -3.24 -9.34
CA ARG A 20 1.88 -2.48 -10.61
C ARG A 20 0.80 -1.42 -10.80
N GLU A 21 -0.37 -1.61 -10.20
CA GLU A 21 -1.54 -0.76 -10.28
C GLU A 21 -2.32 -0.75 -8.95
N CYS A 22 -3.31 0.14 -8.87
CA CYS A 22 -4.21 0.22 -7.73
C CYS A 22 -4.89 -1.14 -7.45
N PHE A 23 -5.02 -1.51 -6.18
CA PHE A 23 -5.62 -2.80 -5.79
C PHE A 23 -7.08 -3.03 -6.19
N HIS A 24 -7.80 -1.98 -6.57
CA HIS A 24 -9.24 -2.03 -6.77
C HIS A 24 -9.52 -2.52 -8.18
N GLU A 25 -10.44 -3.48 -8.30
CA GLU A 25 -10.86 -4.04 -9.58
C GLU A 25 -11.28 -2.92 -10.55
N PHE A 26 -10.87 -3.04 -11.80
CA PHE A 26 -11.12 -2.06 -12.87
C PHE A 26 -10.48 -0.67 -12.67
N CYS A 27 -9.58 -0.51 -11.71
CA CYS A 27 -8.80 0.73 -11.56
C CYS A 27 -7.43 0.60 -12.23
N GLU A 28 -7.20 1.35 -13.29
CA GLU A 28 -5.97 1.24 -14.10
C GLU A 28 -4.84 2.20 -13.68
N ARG A 29 -5.00 2.91 -12.55
CA ARG A 29 -3.98 3.82 -12.02
C ARG A 29 -2.70 3.06 -11.75
N ARG A 30 -1.59 3.52 -12.34
CA ARG A 30 -0.29 2.87 -12.21
C ARG A 30 0.34 3.15 -10.84
N ALA A 31 1.38 2.37 -10.52
CA ALA A 31 2.05 2.41 -9.21
C ALA A 31 2.61 3.79 -8.82
N ASP A 32 3.06 4.57 -9.79
CA ASP A 32 3.55 5.95 -9.64
C ASP A 32 2.44 6.94 -9.26
N GLU A 33 1.17 6.62 -9.57
CA GLU A 33 -0.02 7.39 -9.16
C GLU A 33 -0.66 6.87 -7.86
N CYS A 34 0.00 5.92 -7.20
CA CYS A 34 -0.50 5.22 -6.04
C CYS A 34 0.35 5.45 -4.78
N GLU A 35 -0.32 5.36 -3.64
CA GLU A 35 0.29 5.30 -2.32
C GLU A 35 0.35 3.84 -1.86
N ILE A 36 1.28 3.52 -0.96
CA ILE A 36 1.34 2.21 -0.30
C ILE A 36 0.88 2.39 1.14
N ASP A 37 -0.05 1.55 1.56
CA ASP A 37 -0.51 1.48 2.94
C ASP A 37 -0.53 0.04 3.44
N HIS A 38 -0.62 -0.11 4.76
CA HIS A 38 -0.61 -1.42 5.38
C HIS A 38 -1.94 -2.16 5.20
N VAL A 39 -1.90 -3.46 4.88
CA VAL A 39 -3.07 -4.34 4.88
C VAL A 39 -3.53 -4.61 6.31
N GLN A 40 -2.61 -5.07 7.17
CA GLN A 40 -2.76 -5.07 8.62
C GLN A 40 -2.26 -3.71 9.15
N PRO A 41 -3.12 -2.85 9.72
CA PRO A 41 -2.71 -1.50 10.09
C PRO A 41 -1.51 -1.48 11.03
N TYR A 42 -0.61 -0.52 10.81
CA TYR A 42 0.56 -0.31 11.65
C TYR A 42 0.20 -0.14 13.14
N SER A 43 -0.92 0.52 13.43
CA SER A 43 -1.42 0.80 14.79
C SER A 43 -1.72 -0.45 15.61
N VAL A 44 -2.00 -1.58 14.96
CA VAL A 44 -2.29 -2.86 15.61
C VAL A 44 -1.14 -3.88 15.42
N GLY A 45 0.07 -3.37 15.16
CA GLY A 45 1.28 -4.20 15.07
C GLY A 45 1.64 -4.67 13.66
N GLY A 46 0.98 -4.15 12.62
CA GLY A 46 1.33 -4.43 11.23
C GLY A 46 2.79 -4.06 10.92
N LEU A 47 3.53 -5.00 10.32
CA LEU A 47 4.92 -4.79 9.95
C LEU A 47 5.03 -4.03 8.63
N THR A 48 6.06 -3.20 8.48
CA THR A 48 6.42 -2.60 7.19
C THR A 48 7.31 -3.57 6.44
N VAL A 49 6.66 -4.46 5.71
CA VAL A 49 7.21 -5.47 4.81
C VAL A 49 6.35 -5.50 3.55
N GLU A 50 6.93 -5.91 2.44
CA GLU A 50 6.32 -5.98 1.12
C GLU A 50 4.97 -6.70 1.12
N ASP A 51 4.85 -7.82 1.83
CA ASP A 51 3.63 -8.61 1.93
C ASP A 51 2.49 -7.89 2.65
N ASN A 52 2.82 -6.95 3.54
CA ASN A 52 1.84 -6.15 4.25
C ASN A 52 1.59 -4.78 3.60
N GLY A 53 2.30 -4.42 2.53
CA GLY A 53 2.05 -3.21 1.76
C GLY A 53 1.08 -3.46 0.62
N ARG A 54 0.21 -2.50 0.30
CA ARG A 54 -0.69 -2.58 -0.86
C ARG A 54 -0.81 -1.24 -1.57
N LEU A 55 -0.72 -1.23 -2.90
CA LEU A 55 -0.95 -0.01 -3.69
C LEU A 55 -2.42 0.39 -3.72
N ALA A 56 -2.69 1.68 -3.49
CA ALA A 56 -3.99 2.29 -3.68
C ALA A 56 -3.84 3.70 -4.26
N CYS A 57 -4.60 4.01 -5.30
CA CYS A 57 -4.71 5.39 -5.77
C CYS A 57 -5.37 6.26 -4.69
N GLY A 58 -5.16 7.58 -4.71
CA GLY A 58 -5.67 8.45 -3.65
C GLY A 58 -7.19 8.34 -3.40
N TYR A 59 -8.00 8.04 -4.42
CA TYR A 59 -9.44 7.79 -4.26
C TYR A 59 -9.71 6.51 -3.47
N HIS A 60 -9.19 5.36 -3.92
CA HIS A 60 -9.41 4.07 -3.27
C HIS A 60 -8.70 3.95 -1.92
N ASN A 61 -7.59 4.69 -1.72
CA ASN A 61 -6.91 4.81 -0.44
C ASN A 61 -7.86 5.41 0.62
N ARG A 62 -8.46 6.57 0.31
CA ARG A 62 -9.45 7.22 1.17
C ARG A 62 -10.71 6.36 1.37
N LEU A 63 -11.17 5.67 0.32
CA LEU A 63 -12.35 4.81 0.42
C LEU A 63 -12.15 3.66 1.41
N ARG A 64 -10.95 3.05 1.44
CA ARG A 64 -10.63 1.97 2.39
C ARG A 64 -10.73 2.44 3.84
N HIS A 65 -10.19 3.61 4.16
CA HIS A 65 -10.25 4.17 5.52
C HIS A 65 -11.65 4.60 5.97
N ARG A 66 -12.60 4.79 5.04
CA ARG A 66 -13.99 5.11 5.37
C ARG A 66 -14.84 3.88 5.69
N ARG A 67 -14.36 2.69 5.34
CA ARG A 67 -15.07 1.42 5.52
C ARG A 67 -14.52 0.59 6.70
N SER A 68 -13.55 1.14 7.43
CA SER A 68 -12.87 0.53 8.59
C SER A 68 -13.31 1.16 9.89
#